data_AF-A0A7X9AIM0-F1
#
_entry.id   AF-A0A7X9AIM0-F1
#
_cell.length_a   1.000
_cell.length_b   1.000
_cell.length_c   1.000
_cell.angle_alpha   90.00
_cell.angle_beta   90.00
_cell.angle_gamma   90.00
#
_symmetry.space_group_name_H-M   'P 1'
#
loop_
_entity.id
_entity.type
_entity.pdbx_description
1 polymer ?
#
loop_
_entity_poly.entity_id
_entity_poly.type
_entity_poly.pdbx_seq_one_letter_code
_entity_poly.pdbx_strand_id
1 'polypeptide(L)'
;MKKIIKIALIAVSIILVCCLGMGALTYRPLSDGYIKEVGDNARKIWDIPAVSIEVMDSETVRFSYIDGFRRAGSEDRVTGEDWFFILKMVNSDL
;
A
#
# COMPACT_ATOMS: atom_id res chain seq x y z
N MET A 1 5.79 -32.53 34.42
CA MET A 1 6.77 -31.87 33.52
C MET A 1 6.62 -32.25 32.05
N LYS A 2 6.67 -33.53 31.65
CA LYS A 2 6.59 -33.93 30.21
C LYS A 2 5.32 -33.49 29.45
N LYS A 3 4.14 -33.43 30.10
CA LYS A 3 2.88 -32.97 29.48
C LYS A 3 2.85 -31.46 29.22
N ILE A 4 3.36 -30.67 30.15
CA ILE A 4 3.37 -29.20 30.06
C ILE A 4 4.29 -28.75 28.91
N ILE A 5 5.46 -29.38 28.78
CA ILE A 5 6.40 -29.11 27.67
C ILE A 5 5.78 -29.44 26.31
N LYS A 6 5.01 -30.54 26.19
CA LYS A 6 4.32 -30.89 24.94
C LYS A 6 3.24 -29.87 24.55
N ILE A 7 2.46 -29.40 25.52
CA ILE A 7 1.41 -28.40 25.27
C ILE A 7 2.02 -27.07 24.84
N ALA A 8 3.12 -26.65 25.48
CA ALA A 8 3.85 -25.44 25.11
C ALA A 8 4.41 -25.52 23.68
N LEU A 9 4.96 -26.66 23.28
CA LEU A 9 5.46 -26.88 21.91
C LEU A 9 4.35 -26.79 20.85
N ILE A 10 3.17 -27.36 21.14
CA ILE A 10 2.01 -27.27 20.24
C ILE A 10 1.51 -25.82 20.13
N ALA A 11 1.43 -25.11 21.25
CA ALA A 11 1.01 -23.72 21.25
C ALA A 11 1.97 -22.82 20.46
N VAL A 12 3.29 -22.98 20.65
CA VAL A 12 4.30 -22.21 19.91
C VAL A 12 4.26 -22.51 18.41
N SER A 13 4.06 -23.77 18.02
CA SER A 13 3.98 -24.14 16.60
C SER A 13 2.72 -23.60 15.92
N ILE A 14 1.57 -23.56 16.60
CA ILE A 14 0.34 -22.92 16.07
C ILE A 14 0.57 -21.42 15.88
N ILE A 15 1.16 -20.74 16.87
CA ILE A 15 1.46 -19.30 16.78
C ILE A 15 2.41 -19.03 15.62
N LEU A 16 3.48 -19.82 15.47
CA LEU A 16 4.42 -19.66 14.36
C LEU A 16 3.75 -19.84 13.00
N VAL A 17 2.89 -20.86 12.85
CA VAL A 17 2.15 -21.10 11.61
C VAL A 17 1.18 -19.96 11.32
N CYS A 18 0.51 -19.39 12.32
CA CYS A 18 -0.34 -18.22 12.15
C CYS A 18 0.47 -16.98 11.73
N CYS A 19 1.63 -16.73 12.34
CA CYS A 19 2.49 -15.61 11.97
C CYS A 19 3.06 -15.76 10.55
N LEU A 20 3.49 -16.96 10.16
CA LEU A 20 3.98 -17.25 8.81
C LEU A 20 2.85 -17.21 7.77
N GLY A 21 1.66 -17.73 8.11
CA GLY A 21 0.49 -17.69 7.23
C GLY A 21 -0.02 -16.27 7.01
N MET A 22 -0.05 -15.43 8.05
CA MET A 22 -0.38 -14.02 7.91
C MET A 22 0.69 -13.27 7.10
N GLY A 23 1.97 -13.54 7.33
CA GLY A 23 3.07 -12.96 6.54
C GLY A 23 3.02 -13.32 5.06
N ALA A 24 2.62 -14.56 4.73
CA ALA A 24 2.42 -14.99 3.35
C ALA A 24 1.17 -14.38 2.71
N LEU A 25 0.11 -14.13 3.49
CA LEU A 25 -1.11 -13.46 3.02
C LEU A 25 -0.94 -11.94 2.86
N THR A 26 -0.02 -11.32 3.60
CA THR A 26 0.29 -9.89 3.48
C THR A 26 1.33 -9.60 2.40
N TYR A 27 2.07 -10.61 1.93
CA TYR A 27 2.92 -10.48 0.76
C TYR A 27 2.06 -10.44 -0.52
N ARG A 28 1.70 -9.23 -0.94
CA ARG A 28 1.14 -9.01 -2.28
C ARG A 28 2.28 -8.62 -3.23
N PRO A 29 2.53 -9.40 -4.30
CA PRO A 29 3.51 -9.02 -5.29
C PRO A 29 3.10 -7.70 -5.96
N LEU A 30 4.10 -6.86 -6.25
CA LEU A 30 3.89 -5.65 -7.06
C LEU A 30 3.28 -6.07 -8.41
N SER A 31 2.13 -5.48 -8.72
CA SER A 31 1.36 -5.73 -9.94
C SER A 31 0.48 -4.51 -10.23
N ASP A 32 0.05 -4.34 -11.48
CA ASP A 32 -0.87 -3.25 -11.86
C ASP A 32 -2.13 -3.22 -11.01
N GLY A 33 -2.71 -4.40 -10.74
CA GLY A 33 -3.91 -4.54 -9.92
C GLY A 33 -3.69 -4.09 -8.48
N TYR A 34 -2.55 -4.43 -7.89
CA TYR A 34 -2.21 -3.99 -6.54
C TYR A 34 -1.99 -2.48 -6.46
N ILE A 35 -1.27 -1.89 -7.42
CA ILE A 35 -1.03 -0.44 -7.45
C ILE A 35 -2.35 0.32 -7.65
N LYS A 36 -3.23 -0.16 -8.52
CA LYS A 36 -4.57 0.39 -8.70
C LYS A 36 -5.37 0.34 -7.39
N GLU A 37 -5.38 -0.79 -6.70
CA GLU A 37 -6.07 -0.95 -5.41
C GLU A 37 -5.55 0.04 -4.36
N VAL A 38 -4.22 0.19 -4.27
CA VAL A 38 -3.60 1.17 -3.37
C VAL A 38 -4.06 2.58 -3.69
N GLY A 39 -4.03 2.99 -4.98
CA GLY A 39 -4.48 4.31 -5.39
C GLY A 39 -5.97 4.55 -5.15
N ASP A 40 -6.83 3.58 -5.46
CA ASP A 40 -8.27 3.64 -5.19
C ASP A 40 -8.57 3.80 -3.69
N ASN A 41 -7.86 3.02 -2.86
CA ASN A 41 -8.02 3.09 -1.41
C ASN A 41 -7.49 4.41 -0.85
N ALA A 42 -6.37 4.92 -1.35
CA ALA A 42 -5.83 6.21 -0.93
C ALA A 42 -6.82 7.35 -1.21
N ARG A 43 -7.42 7.38 -2.40
CA ARG A 43 -8.46 8.38 -2.74
C ARG A 43 -9.66 8.32 -1.79
N LYS A 44 -10.09 7.11 -1.40
CA LYS A 44 -11.22 6.91 -0.48
C LYS A 44 -10.87 7.28 0.97
N ILE A 45 -9.70 6.88 1.46
CA ILE A 45 -9.29 7.06 2.86
C ILE A 45 -8.98 8.53 3.16
N TRP A 46 -8.29 9.20 2.24
CA TRP A 46 -7.83 10.57 2.42
C TRP A 46 -8.74 11.61 1.77
N ASP A 47 -9.82 11.18 1.11
CA ASP A 47 -10.78 12.01 0.38
C ASP A 47 -10.10 13.02 -0.57
N ILE A 48 -9.08 12.53 -1.30
CA ILE A 48 -8.30 13.35 -2.23
C ILE A 48 -8.87 13.28 -3.67
N PRO A 49 -8.86 14.40 -4.41
CA PRO A 49 -9.51 14.47 -5.72
C PRO A 49 -8.79 13.64 -6.79
N ALA A 50 -7.46 13.50 -6.68
CA ALA A 50 -6.62 12.77 -7.62
C ALA A 50 -5.46 12.06 -6.92
N VAL A 51 -4.95 11.02 -7.57
CA VAL A 51 -3.75 10.28 -7.18
C VAL A 51 -2.91 9.98 -8.42
N SER A 52 -1.60 10.02 -8.27
CA SER A 52 -0.62 9.53 -9.27
C SER A 52 0.42 8.69 -8.55
N ILE A 53 0.63 7.46 -9.01
CA ILE A 53 1.59 6.51 -8.46
C ILE A 53 2.44 5.97 -9.60
N GLU A 54 3.75 6.16 -9.49
CA GLU A 54 4.71 5.56 -10.41
C GLU A 54 5.70 4.72 -9.60
N VAL A 55 5.89 3.48 -10.04
CA VAL A 55 6.89 2.57 -9.48
C VAL A 55 7.96 2.37 -10.52
N MET A 56 9.18 2.77 -10.19
CA MET A 56 10.30 2.77 -11.12
C MET A 56 11.42 1.84 -10.62
N ASP A 57 12.12 1.24 -11.58
CA ASP A 57 13.40 0.57 -11.37
C ASP A 57 14.48 1.33 -12.14
N SER A 58 15.36 1.98 -11.40
CA SER A 58 16.39 2.89 -11.92
C SER A 58 15.79 3.98 -12.81
N GLU A 59 15.67 3.72 -14.12
CA GLU A 59 15.15 4.66 -15.12
C GLU A 59 13.88 4.16 -15.82
N THR A 60 13.41 2.95 -15.52
CA THR A 60 12.24 2.35 -16.18
C THR A 60 11.03 2.38 -15.26
N VAL A 61 9.95 3.03 -15.70
CA VAL A 61 8.63 2.91 -15.08
C VAL A 61 8.12 1.49 -15.26
N ARG A 62 7.95 0.77 -14.16
CA ARG A 62 7.41 -0.60 -14.13
C ARG A 62 5.89 -0.61 -14.03
N PHE A 63 5.34 0.32 -13.25
CA PHE A 63 3.90 0.48 -13.04
C PHE A 63 3.57 1.96 -12.97
N SER A 64 2.45 2.36 -13.59
CA SER A 64 1.92 3.72 -13.53
C SER A 64 0.43 3.66 -13.31
N TYR A 65 -0.05 4.41 -12.32
CA TYR A 65 -1.46 4.54 -12.01
C TYR A 65 -1.79 6.00 -11.77
N ILE A 66 -2.75 6.52 -12.53
CA ILE A 66 -3.24 7.89 -12.38
C ILE A 66 -4.75 7.90 -12.47
N ASP A 67 -5.41 8.51 -11.49
CA ASP A 67 -6.86 8.57 -11.44
C ASP A 67 -7.38 9.75 -10.64
N GLY A 68 -8.59 10.19 -10.99
CA GLY A 68 -9.32 11.28 -10.35
C GLY A 68 -9.40 12.54 -11.21
N PHE A 69 -9.61 13.66 -10.53
CA PHE A 69 -9.88 14.96 -11.15
C PHE A 69 -8.90 16.01 -10.64
N ARG A 70 -8.55 16.97 -11.49
CA ARG A 70 -7.59 18.04 -11.17
C ARG A 70 -7.98 18.85 -9.94
N ARG A 71 -9.28 18.99 -9.68
CA ARG A 71 -9.86 19.72 -8.54
C ARG A 71 -11.11 19.02 -8.03
N ALA A 72 -11.43 19.20 -6.76
CA ALA A 72 -12.70 18.71 -6.20
C ALA A 72 -13.88 19.32 -6.96
N GLY A 73 -14.82 18.47 -7.41
CA GLY A 73 -16.00 18.87 -8.16
C GLY A 73 -15.78 19.25 -9.64
N SER A 74 -14.54 19.12 -10.16
CA SER A 74 -14.27 19.30 -11.59
C SER A 74 -14.52 18.00 -12.35
N GLU A 75 -14.90 18.12 -13.62
CA GLU A 75 -14.96 17.00 -14.59
C GLU A 75 -13.60 16.78 -15.28
N ASP A 76 -12.63 17.69 -15.09
CA ASP A 76 -11.31 17.63 -15.71
C ASP A 76 -10.48 16.54 -15.06
N ARG A 77 -10.19 15.49 -15.81
CA ARG A 77 -9.38 14.36 -15.38
C ARG A 77 -7.93 14.76 -15.19
N VAL A 78 -7.30 14.18 -14.17
CA VAL A 78 -5.85 14.36 -13.96
C VAL A 78 -5.05 13.55 -15.00
N THR A 79 -3.88 14.06 -15.35
CA THR A 79 -2.99 13.55 -16.41
C THR A 79 -1.54 13.55 -15.92
N GLY A 80 -0.66 12.77 -16.56
CA GLY A 80 0.76 12.71 -16.19
C GLY A 80 1.51 14.03 -16.37
N GLU A 81 0.92 15.00 -17.06
CA GLU A 81 1.48 16.34 -17.27
C GLU A 81 1.06 17.33 -16.17
N ASP A 82 0.15 16.93 -15.28
CA ASP A 82 -0.33 17.77 -14.19
C ASP A 82 0.70 17.90 -13.07
N TRP A 83 0.82 19.11 -12.54
CA TRP A 83 1.79 19.44 -11.49
C TRP A 83 1.15 19.29 -10.11
N PHE A 84 1.78 18.48 -9.27
CA PHE A 84 1.41 18.36 -7.86
C PHE A 84 2.36 19.19 -6.99
N PHE A 85 1.83 19.90 -6.01
CA PHE A 85 2.65 20.56 -5.00
C PHE A 85 3.22 19.52 -4.04
N ILE A 86 4.54 19.29 -4.10
CA ILE A 86 5.23 18.38 -3.18
C ILE A 86 5.56 19.16 -1.90
N LEU A 87 4.73 18.99 -0.87
CA LEU A 87 5.07 19.46 0.47
C LEU A 87 6.03 18.44 1.10
N LYS A 88 7.24 18.89 1.43
CA LYS A 88 8.13 18.10 2.29
C LYS A 88 7.51 18.08 3.68
N MET A 89 7.01 16.92 4.13
CA MET A 89 6.76 16.72 5.55
C MET A 89 8.11 16.78 6.26
N VAL A 90 8.45 17.95 6.79
CA VAL A 90 9.46 18.06 7.83
C VAL A 90 8.79 17.43 9.04
N ASN A 91 9.35 16.35 9.58
CA ASN A 91 8.91 15.77 10.85
C ASN A 91 8.73 16.92 11.84
N SER A 92 7.47 17.27 12.14
CA SER A 92 7.17 18.02 13.34
C SER A 92 7.22 16.96 14.44
N ASP A 93 8.37 16.90 15.10
CA ASP A 93 8.74 16.02 16.20
C ASP A 93 7.54 15.38 16.94
N LEU A 94 7.38 14.07 16.73
CA LEU A 94 6.66 13.13 17.59
C LEU A 94 7.51 11.87 17.76
#